data_AF-A0A7C5LA08-F1
#
_entry.id   AF-A0A7C5LA08-F1
#
_cell.length_a   1.000
_cell.length_b   1.000
_cell.length_c   1.000
_cell.angle_alpha   90.00
_cell.angle_beta   90.00
_cell.angle_gamma   90.00
#
_symmetry.space_group_name_H-M   'P 1'
#
loop_
_entity.id
_entity.type
_entity.pdbx_description
1 polymer ?
#
loop_
_entity_poly.entity_id
_entity_poly.type
_entity_poly.pdbx_seq_one_letter_code
_entity_poly.pdbx_strand_id
1 'polypeptide(L)'
;MLRCVCGTEINYVDDLEFSQSSNGVVRARCRNRFCRLEEVVEVVMRDKAAEVKFSCMFSDYNLLFMGSDMLEKSLKDFGSKMVRMLSGGKSLKTRVTTR
;
A
#
# COMPACT_ATOMS: atom_id res chain seq x y z
N MET A 1 -8.17 5.62 -9.26
CA MET A 1 -7.05 6.39 -8.68
C MET A 1 -7.19 6.37 -7.18
N LEU A 2 -6.16 5.93 -6.45
CA LEU A 2 -6.21 5.86 -4.99
C LEU A 2 -5.93 7.25 -4.39
N ARG A 3 -6.47 7.51 -3.20
CA ARG A 3 -6.30 8.76 -2.47
C ARG A 3 -6.03 8.48 -1.00
N CYS A 4 -5.08 9.21 -0.43
CA CYS A 4 -4.92 9.24 1.01
C CYS A 4 -6.12 9.95 1.65
N VAL A 5 -6.35 9.71 2.94
CA VAL A 5 -7.45 10.31 3.70
C VAL A 5 -7.34 11.84 3.84
N CYS A 6 -6.15 12.40 3.62
CA CYS A 6 -5.96 13.85 3.53
C CYS A 6 -6.30 14.43 2.14
N GLY A 7 -6.78 13.61 1.21
CA GLY A 7 -7.12 14.01 -0.17
C GLY A 7 -5.95 13.93 -1.17
N THR A 8 -4.71 13.76 -0.70
CA THR A 8 -3.54 13.60 -1.60
C THR A 8 -3.70 12.35 -2.47
N GLU A 9 -3.51 12.51 -3.78
CA GLU A 9 -3.59 11.41 -4.73
C GLU A 9 -2.38 10.49 -4.61
N ILE A 10 -2.62 9.18 -4.76
CA ILE A 10 -1.59 8.15 -4.73
C ILE A 10 -1.69 7.40 -6.05
N ASN A 11 -0.84 7.79 -7.00
CA ASN A 11 -0.79 7.25 -8.35
C ASN A 11 0.32 6.23 -8.50
N TYR A 12 1.45 6.49 -7.83
CA TYR A 12 2.65 5.70 -7.91
C TYR A 12 3.16 5.33 -6.51
N VAL A 13 4.02 4.33 -6.48
CA VAL A 13 4.69 3.90 -5.24
C VAL A 13 5.53 5.04 -4.66
N ASP A 14 6.06 5.90 -5.54
CA ASP A 14 6.82 7.10 -5.17
C ASP A 14 5.95 8.19 -4.55
N ASP A 15 4.62 8.07 -4.47
CA ASP A 15 3.79 9.03 -3.71
C ASP A 15 3.77 8.70 -2.20
N LEU A 16 4.45 7.61 -1.82
CA LEU A 16 4.60 7.15 -0.45
C LEU A 16 6.01 7.46 0.09
N GLU A 17 6.07 7.61 1.41
CA GLU A 17 7.29 7.69 2.18
C GLU A 17 7.44 6.37 2.95
N PHE A 18 8.55 5.68 2.71
CA PHE A 18 8.82 4.36 3.28
C PHE A 18 9.65 4.48 4.55
N SER A 19 9.23 3.77 5.58
CA SER A 19 10.00 3.49 6.78
C SER A 19 10.29 1.99 6.83
N GLN A 20 11.57 1.63 6.88
CA GLN A 20 11.96 0.24 7.11
C GLN A 20 11.87 -0.06 8.61
N SER A 21 11.15 -1.12 8.94
CA SER A 21 11.25 -1.77 10.24
C SER A 21 12.20 -2.95 10.10
N SER A 22 12.98 -3.24 11.15
CA SER A 22 13.74 -4.48 11.24
C SER A 22 12.82 -5.70 11.04
N ASN A 23 13.38 -6.79 10.48
CA ASN A 23 12.71 -8.08 10.23
C ASN A 23 11.85 -8.20 8.95
N GLY A 24 12.22 -7.51 7.87
CA GLY A 24 11.56 -7.67 6.57
C GLY A 24 10.16 -7.02 6.49
N VAL A 25 9.83 -6.16 7.45
CA VAL A 25 8.59 -5.39 7.46
C VAL A 25 8.89 -3.98 6.95
N VAL A 26 8.18 -3.58 5.91
CA VAL A 26 8.27 -2.25 5.32
C VAL A 26 6.94 -1.55 5.52
N ARG A 27 6.95 -0.37 6.12
CA ARG A 27 5.74 0.45 6.30
C ARG A 27 5.84 1.68 5.44
N ALA A 28 4.71 2.10 4.89
CA ALA A 28 4.63 3.33 4.11
C ALA A 28 3.48 4.22 4.57
N ARG A 29 3.76 5.52 4.51
CA ARG A 29 2.80 6.60 4.78
C ARG A 29 2.69 7.51 3.57
N CYS A 30 1.66 8.36 3.57
CA CYS A 30 1.54 9.42 2.57
C CYS A 30 2.68 10.43 2.71
N ARG A 31 3.24 10.88 1.59
CA ARG A 31 4.28 11.94 1.56
C ARG A 31 3.80 13.31 2.03
N ASN A 32 2.50 13.56 2.05
CA ASN A 32 1.96 14.78 2.62
C ASN A 32 2.20 14.79 4.14
N ARG A 33 3.16 15.60 4.60
CA ARG A 33 3.57 15.69 6.01
C ARG A 33 2.47 16.19 6.94
N PHE A 34 1.44 16.85 6.40
CA PHE A 34 0.27 17.27 7.17
C PHE A 34 -0.77 16.16 7.34
N CYS A 35 -0.63 15.04 6.61
CA CYS A 35 -1.48 13.88 6.79
C CYS A 35 -1.21 13.23 8.15
N ARG A 36 -2.27 13.01 8.92
CA ARG A 36 -2.22 12.35 10.23
C ARG A 36 -2.35 10.83 10.17
N LEU A 37 -2.60 10.27 8.99
CA LEU A 37 -2.58 8.81 8.83
C LEU A 37 -1.13 8.33 8.91
N GLU A 38 -0.80 7.67 10.02
CA GLU A 38 0.55 7.20 10.31
C GLU A 38 1.01 6.10 9.34
N GLU A 39 0.08 5.25 8.90
CA GLU A 39 0.36 4.13 8.00
C GLU A 39 -0.74 4.00 6.94
N VAL A 40 -0.33 4.00 5.67
CA VAL A 40 -1.18 3.66 4.53
C VAL A 40 -1.10 2.17 4.26
N VAL A 41 0.09 1.59 4.35
CA VAL A 41 0.34 0.19 4.01
C VAL A 41 1.53 -0.40 4.77
N GLU A 42 1.38 -1.65 5.17
CA GLU A 42 2.43 -2.53 5.65
C GLU A 42 2.72 -3.61 4.59
N VAL A 43 4.00 -3.84 4.28
CA VAL A 43 4.47 -4.92 3.42
C VAL A 43 5.38 -5.83 4.22
N VAL A 44 4.96 -7.07 4.41
CA VAL A 44 5.74 -8.11 5.09
C VAL A 44 6.41 -8.98 4.03
N MET A 45 7.73 -8.88 3.92
CA MET A 45 8.54 -9.64 2.99
C MET A 45 9.09 -10.90 3.67
N ARG A 46 8.88 -12.05 3.03
CA ARG A 46 9.47 -13.36 3.39
C ARG A 46 10.17 -13.94 2.16
N ASP A 47 11.04 -14.94 2.34
CA ASP A 47 11.95 -15.47 1.30
C ASP A 47 11.36 -15.59 -0.13
N LYS A 48 10.11 -16.05 -0.26
CA LYS A 48 9.45 -16.26 -1.56
C LYS A 48 8.05 -15.65 -1.67
N ALA A 49 7.62 -14.89 -0.65
CA ALA A 49 6.27 -14.37 -0.58
C ALA A 49 6.24 -12.99 0.08
N ALA A 50 5.29 -12.18 -0.35
CA ALA A 50 5.01 -10.89 0.25
C ALA A 50 3.54 -10.80 0.63
N GLU A 51 3.28 -10.23 1.80
CA GLU A 51 1.94 -9.87 2.24
C GLU A 51 1.83 -8.35 2.30
N VAL A 52 0.84 -7.78 1.61
CA VAL A 52 0.56 -6.34 1.59
C VAL A 52 -0.74 -6.11 2.34
N LYS A 53 -0.70 -5.26 3.37
CA LYS A 53 -1.85 -4.92 4.21
C LYS A 53 -2.08 -3.42 4.14
N PHE A 54 -3.20 -3.02 3.56
CA PHE A 54 -3.60 -1.61 3.58
C PHE A 54 -4.32 -1.29 4.89
N SER A 55 -4.10 -0.10 5.43
CA SER A 55 -4.81 0.32 6.63
C SER A 55 -6.31 0.45 6.37
N CYS A 56 -7.15 0.06 7.32
CA CYS A 56 -8.61 0.10 7.18
C CYS A 56 -9.08 1.51 6.81
N MET A 57 -8.53 2.54 7.45
CA MET A 57 -8.87 3.93 7.18
C MET A 57 -8.57 4.33 5.73
N PHE A 58 -7.46 3.86 5.15
CA PHE A 58 -7.15 4.10 3.74
C PHE A 58 -8.09 3.34 2.80
N SER A 59 -8.31 2.05 3.05
CA SER A 59 -9.21 1.23 2.22
C SER A 59 -10.65 1.73 2.25
N ASP A 60 -11.19 2.02 3.44
CA ASP A 60 -12.56 2.49 3.61
C ASP A 60 -12.75 3.88 3.00
N TYR A 61 -11.77 4.78 3.13
CA TYR A 61 -11.84 6.08 2.46
C TYR A 61 -11.95 5.93 0.94
N ASN A 62 -11.12 5.07 0.34
CA ASN A 62 -11.19 4.83 -1.10
C ASN A 62 -12.46 4.08 -1.53
N LEU A 63 -13.00 3.21 -0.68
CA LEU A 63 -14.25 2.49 -0.91
C LEU A 63 -15.41 3.46 -1.18
N LEU A 64 -15.46 4.58 -0.45
CA LEU A 64 -16.49 5.62 -0.62
C LEU A 64 -16.53 6.23 -2.03
N PHE A 65 -15.41 6.21 -2.77
CA PHE A 65 -15.30 6.89 -4.06
C PHE A 65 -15.33 5.97 -5.28
N MET A 66 -14.99 4.69 -5.14
CA MET A 66 -14.87 3.79 -6.30
C MET A 66 -15.62 2.46 -6.17
N GLY A 67 -16.21 2.15 -5.02
CA GLY A 67 -16.88 0.88 -4.79
C GLY A 67 -15.91 -0.30 -4.62
N SER A 68 -16.42 -1.45 -4.18
CA SER A 68 -15.60 -2.57 -3.69
C SER A 68 -14.74 -3.21 -4.78
N ASP A 69 -15.34 -3.57 -5.92
CA ASP A 69 -14.63 -4.32 -6.97
C ASP A 69 -13.46 -3.53 -7.56
N MET A 70 -13.69 -2.24 -7.83
CA MET A 70 -12.67 -1.32 -8.35
C MET A 70 -11.59 -1.03 -7.31
N LEU A 71 -11.97 -0.95 -6.03
CA LEU A 71 -11.02 -0.78 -4.94
C LEU A 71 -10.11 -2.01 -4.83
N GLU A 72 -10.68 -3.21 -4.77
CA GLU A 72 -9.90 -4.45 -4.68
C GLU A 72 -8.90 -4.58 -5.82
N LYS A 73 -9.34 -4.32 -7.06
CA LYS A 73 -8.46 -4.33 -8.24
C LYS A 73 -7.34 -3.30 -8.09
N SER A 74 -7.67 -2.07 -7.71
CA SER A 74 -6.71 -0.98 -7.55
C SER A 74 -5.67 -1.28 -6.46
N LEU A 75 -6.10 -1.85 -5.33
CA LEU A 75 -5.22 -2.23 -4.22
C LEU A 75 -4.35 -3.45 -4.58
N LYS A 76 -4.89 -4.44 -5.30
CA LYS A 76 -4.11 -5.59 -5.83
C LYS A 76 -3.01 -5.15 -6.79
N ASP A 77 -3.36 -4.27 -7.74
CA ASP A 77 -2.42 -3.74 -8.72
C ASP A 77 -1.34 -2.88 -8.05
N PHE A 78 -1.74 -1.99 -7.13
CA PHE A 78 -0.82 -1.13 -6.39
C PHE A 78 0.09 -1.93 -5.45
N GLY A 79 -0.47 -2.89 -4.72
CA GLY A 79 0.27 -3.82 -3.85
C GLY A 79 1.33 -4.62 -4.61
N SER A 80 0.98 -5.15 -5.77
CA SER A 80 1.91 -5.91 -6.61
C SER A 80 3.07 -5.04 -7.12
N LYS A 81 2.79 -3.78 -7.49
CA LYS A 81 3.82 -2.80 -7.88
C LYS A 81 4.78 -2.49 -6.73
N MET A 82 4.24 -2.31 -5.52
CA MET A 82 5.07 -2.09 -4.32
C MET A 82 6.00 -3.26 -4.04
N VAL A 83 5.49 -4.48 -4.06
CA VAL A 83 6.31 -5.68 -3.83
C VAL A 83 7.42 -5.80 -4.88
N ARG A 84 7.11 -5.57 -6.16
CA ARG A 84 8.09 -5.61 -7.24
C ARG A 84 9.19 -4.57 -7.06
N MET A 85 8.86 -3.37 -6.59
CA MET A 85 9.85 -2.33 -6.28
C MET A 85 10.74 -2.75 -5.10
N LEU A 86 10.12 -3.17 -3.99
CA LEU A 86 10.84 -3.55 -2.76
C LEU A 86 11.70 -4.81 -2.93
N SER A 87 11.35 -5.71 -3.85
CA SER A 87 12.09 -6.94 -4.13
C SER A 87 13.24 -6.76 -5.14
N GLY A 88 13.49 -5.54 -5.63
CA GLY A 88 14.48 -5.28 -6.68
C GLY A 88 14.09 -5.91 -8.03
N GLY A 89 12.78 -5.97 -8.33
CA GLY A 89 12.27 -6.52 -9.59
C GLY A 89 11.98 -8.02 -9.58
N LYS A 90 12.27 -8.74 -8.49
CA LYS A 90 11.95 -10.17 -8.36
C LYS A 90 10.44 -10.38 -8.26
N SER A 91 9.92 -11.34 -9.02
CA SER A 91 8.53 -11.77 -8.90
C SER A 91 8.35 -12.63 -7.65
N LEU A 92 7.52 -12.16 -6.70
CA LEU A 92 7.18 -12.86 -5.47
C LEU A 92 5.71 -13.19 -5.45
N LYS A 93 5.35 -14.32 -4.82
CA LYS A 93 3.95 -14.62 -4.55
C LYS A 93 3.39 -13.53 -3.64
N THR A 94 2.47 -12.73 -4.16
CA THR A 94 1.94 -11.55 -3.47
C THR A 94 0.52 -11.83 -3.00
N ARG A 95 0.27 -11.65 -1.71
CA ARG A 95 -1.08 -11.61 -1.14
C ARG A 95 -1.38 -10.17 -0.76
N VAL A 96 -2.43 -9.62 -1.33
CA VAL A 96 -2.94 -8.30 -0.95
C VAL A 96 -4.16 -8.51 -0.07
N THR A 97 -4.09 -8.02 1.15
CA THR A 97 -5.15 -8.08 2.15
C THR A 97 -5.73 -6.69 2.34
N THR A 98 -7.03 -6.60 2.18
CA THR A 98 -7.82 -5.39 2.38
C THR A 98 -8.81 -5.75 3.47
N ARG A 99 -8.56 -5.28 4.70
CA ARG A 99 -9.19 -5.72 5.97
C ARG A 99 -8.62 -7.00 6.55
#